data_AF-A0AAD7LR74-F1
#
_entry.id   AF-A0AAD7LR74-F1
#
_cell.length_a   1.000
_cell.length_b   1.000
_cell.length_c   1.000
_cell.angle_alpha   90.00
_cell.angle_beta   90.00
_cell.angle_gamma   90.00
#
_symmetry.space_group_name_H-M   'P 1'
#
loop_
_entity.id
_entity.type
_entity.pdbx_description
1 polymer ?
#
loop_
_entity_poly.entity_id
_entity_poly.type
_entity_poly.pdbx_seq_one_letter_code
_entity_poly.pdbx_strand_id
1 'polypeptide(L)'
;MSSENEASSSSPPGQRLSCTPCFDALWFCYSPVHQMQQYYRIGVLDNCSEKWNDLFDCLKLKTKRSTEAQEILETRKKATPHIWTFRTPEEASSNWKEIFGHLDDME
;
A
#
# COMPACT_ATOMS: atom_id res chain seq x y z
N MET A 1 11.02 -13.07 -25.52
CA MET A 1 10.66 -11.88 -24.73
C MET A 1 11.43 -11.99 -23.43
N SER A 2 12.39 -11.10 -23.22
CA SER A 2 13.41 -11.21 -22.18
C SER A 2 12.94 -10.57 -20.88
N SER A 3 13.31 -11.24 -19.78
CA SER A 3 13.51 -10.72 -18.42
C SER A 3 12.29 -10.26 -17.64
N GLU A 4 11.72 -11.22 -16.91
CA GLU A 4 11.15 -10.99 -15.58
C GLU A 4 12.35 -11.09 -14.62
N ASN A 5 12.80 -9.97 -14.06
CA ASN A 5 13.89 -9.98 -13.08
C ASN A 5 13.49 -9.12 -11.88
N GLU A 6 13.22 -9.82 -10.78
CA GLU A 6 13.55 -9.45 -9.40
C GLU A 6 13.01 -8.12 -8.85
N ALA A 7 11.93 -8.20 -8.08
CA ALA A 7 11.63 -7.26 -7.01
C ALA A 7 11.55 -7.99 -5.64
N SER A 8 12.49 -8.90 -5.41
CA SER A 8 12.77 -9.49 -4.10
C SER A 8 13.70 -8.56 -3.33
N SER A 9 13.19 -7.43 -2.81
CA SER A 9 14.02 -6.47 -2.07
C SER A 9 14.33 -6.97 -0.65
N SER A 10 15.30 -7.88 -0.52
CA SER A 10 15.94 -8.21 0.75
C SER A 10 17.23 -7.39 0.94
N SER A 11 17.23 -6.40 1.84
CA SER A 11 18.20 -6.24 2.96
C SER A 11 18.26 -4.81 3.58
N PRO A 12 18.48 -4.69 4.92
CA PRO A 12 18.97 -3.46 5.62
C PRO A 12 20.51 -3.31 5.41
N PRO A 13 21.26 -2.26 5.82
CA PRO A 13 20.96 -1.05 6.60
C PRO A 13 21.11 0.27 5.79
N GLY A 14 20.46 1.35 6.23
CA GLY A 14 20.63 2.69 5.64
C GLY A 14 19.71 3.00 4.46
N GLN A 15 18.44 2.59 4.54
CA GLN A 15 17.41 2.87 3.54
C GLN A 15 17.32 4.38 3.27
N ARG A 16 17.91 4.83 2.16
CA ARG A 16 17.78 6.23 1.72
C ARG A 16 16.34 6.45 1.28
N LEU A 17 15.72 7.49 1.83
CA LEU A 17 14.35 7.88 1.50
C LEU A 17 14.31 8.36 0.03
N SER A 18 13.63 7.60 -0.83
CA SER A 18 13.36 8.02 -2.21
C SER A 18 11.89 8.46 -2.33
N CYS A 19 11.67 9.68 -2.83
CA CYS A 19 10.32 10.21 -3.10
C CYS A 19 9.89 10.06 -4.56
N THR A 20 10.76 9.51 -5.40
CA THR A 20 10.47 9.12 -6.78
C THR A 20 9.22 8.24 -6.91
N PRO A 21 8.98 7.20 -6.07
CA PRO A 21 7.76 6.40 -6.20
C PRO A 21 6.48 7.19 -5.89
N CYS A 22 6.51 8.14 -4.95
CA CYS A 22 5.37 9.02 -4.68
C CYS A 22 5.07 9.95 -5.85
N PHE A 23 6.13 10.45 -6.51
CA PHE A 23 5.99 11.28 -7.72
C PHE A 23 5.44 10.48 -8.90
N ASP A 24 5.95 9.26 -9.11
CA ASP A 24 5.48 8.37 -10.17
C ASP A 24 3.99 8.03 -9.98
N ALA A 25 3.58 7.70 -8.75
CA ALA A 25 2.18 7.46 -8.41
C ALA A 25 1.27 8.69 -8.69
N LEU A 26 1.76 9.89 -8.40
CA LEU A 26 1.05 11.13 -8.71
C LEU A 26 0.92 11.34 -10.22
N TRP A 27 1.99 11.11 -10.97
CA TRP A 27 1.98 11.19 -12.42
C TRP A 27 0.99 10.20 -13.04
N PHE A 28 1.00 8.95 -12.57
CA PHE A 28 0.05 7.93 -12.99
C PHE A 28 -1.40 8.29 -12.69
N CYS A 29 -1.67 8.99 -11.59
CA CYS A 29 -3.02 9.45 -11.27
C CYS A 29 -3.59 10.41 -12.34
N TYR A 30 -2.74 11.27 -12.92
CA TYR A 30 -3.14 12.15 -14.02
C TYR A 30 -3.13 11.49 -15.39
N SER A 31 -2.68 10.24 -15.51
CA SER A 31 -2.69 9.53 -16.77
C SER A 31 -4.12 9.34 -17.31
N PRO A 32 -4.37 9.58 -18.61
CA PRO A 32 -5.70 9.42 -19.21
C PRO A 32 -6.27 8.01 -19.00
N VAL A 33 -5.43 6.98 -19.02
CA VAL A 33 -5.88 5.58 -18.81
C VAL A 33 -6.44 5.40 -17.40
N HIS A 34 -5.74 5.93 -16.38
CA HIS A 34 -6.16 5.80 -14.99
C HIS A 34 -7.48 6.54 -14.72
N GLN A 35 -7.57 7.79 -15.19
CA GLN A 35 -8.76 8.62 -15.02
C GLN A 35 -10.00 8.01 -15.69
N MET A 36 -9.85 7.46 -16.90
CA MET A 36 -10.94 6.78 -17.59
C MET A 36 -11.35 5.48 -16.88
N GLN A 37 -10.41 4.71 -16.33
CA GLN A 37 -10.73 3.51 -15.56
C GLN A 37 -11.48 3.83 -14.26
N GLN A 38 -11.07 4.87 -13.51
CA GLN A 38 -11.79 5.28 -12.30
C GLN A 38 -13.18 5.81 -12.64
N TYR A 39 -13.30 6.61 -13.70
CA TYR A 39 -14.59 7.09 -14.16
C TYR A 39 -15.53 5.95 -14.56
N TYR A 40 -15.03 4.92 -15.26
CA TYR A 40 -15.84 3.76 -15.60
C TYR A 40 -16.33 2.98 -14.37
N ARG A 41 -15.50 2.88 -13.31
CA ARG A 41 -15.82 2.08 -12.12
C ARG A 41 -16.65 2.83 -11.08
N ILE A 42 -16.30 4.09 -10.81
CA ILE A 42 -16.85 4.90 -9.70
C ILE A 42 -17.73 6.05 -10.23
N GLY A 43 -17.59 6.43 -11.50
CA GLY A 43 -18.38 7.51 -12.11
C GLY A 43 -17.84 8.92 -11.85
N VAL A 44 -16.66 9.05 -11.25
CA VAL A 44 -16.04 10.33 -10.89
C VAL A 44 -14.58 10.37 -11.33
N LEU A 45 -14.11 11.54 -11.73
CA LEU A 45 -12.68 11.78 -11.98
C LEU A 45 -11.96 11.99 -10.66
N ASP A 46 -10.76 11.43 -10.55
CA ASP A 46 -9.96 11.53 -9.34
C ASP A 46 -9.21 12.88 -9.31
N ASN A 47 -9.23 13.56 -8.17
CA ASN A 47 -8.54 14.84 -7.96
C ASN A 47 -7.06 14.67 -7.58
N CYS A 48 -6.58 13.43 -7.41
CA CYS A 48 -5.19 13.10 -7.11
C CYS A 48 -4.61 13.76 -5.83
N SER A 49 -5.48 14.29 -4.96
CA SER A 49 -5.07 15.02 -3.75
C SER A 49 -4.35 14.14 -2.74
N GLU A 50 -4.74 12.87 -2.63
CA GLU A 50 -4.06 11.90 -1.76
C GLU A 50 -2.62 11.66 -2.22
N LYS A 51 -2.40 11.50 -3.53
CA LYS A 51 -1.05 11.29 -4.09
C LYS A 51 -0.16 12.53 -3.95
N TRP A 52 -0.77 13.71 -3.99
CA TRP A 52 -0.07 14.95 -3.63
C TRP A 52 0.35 14.98 -2.16
N ASN A 53 -0.54 14.61 -1.24
CA ASN A 53 -0.23 14.54 0.18
C ASN A 53 0.92 13.55 0.46
N ASP A 54 0.89 12.37 -0.18
CA ASP A 54 1.96 11.37 -0.05
C ASP A 54 3.33 11.93 -0.52
N LEU A 55 3.34 12.68 -1.61
CA LEU A 55 4.55 13.31 -2.12
C LEU A 55 5.06 14.39 -1.16
N PHE A 56 4.18 15.27 -0.67
CA PHE A 56 4.55 16.31 0.30
C PHE A 56 5.05 15.71 1.61
N ASP A 57 4.42 14.65 2.10
CA ASP A 57 4.84 13.93 3.30
C ASP A 57 6.22 13.31 3.11
N CYS A 58 6.50 12.71 1.96
CA CYS A 58 7.83 12.17 1.65
C CYS A 58 8.90 13.28 1.61
N LEU A 59 8.60 14.40 0.96
CA LEU A 59 9.52 15.54 0.89
C LEU A 59 9.78 16.12 2.29
N LYS A 60 8.73 16.27 3.10
CA LYS A 60 8.83 16.75 4.49
C LYS A 60 9.66 15.80 5.36
N LEU A 61 9.51 14.48 5.18
CA LEU A 61 10.33 13.48 5.86
C LEU A 61 11.80 13.54 5.43
N LYS A 62 12.07 13.80 4.15
CA LYS A 62 13.43 13.94 3.62
C LYS A 62 14.16 15.18 4.15
N THR A 63 13.43 16.23 4.53
CA THR A 63 14.02 17.43 5.17
C THR A 63 14.44 17.19 6.62
N LYS A 64 13.91 16.16 7.30
CA LYS A 64 14.28 15.84 8.69
C LYS A 64 15.64 15.16 8.79
N ARG A 65 16.21 15.15 10.00
CA ARG A 65 17.44 14.41 10.29
C ARG A 65 17.22 12.92 10.00
N SER A 66 18.23 12.25 9.45
CA SER A 66 18.14 10.84 9.03
C SER A 66 17.71 9.88 10.16
N THR A 67 18.11 10.16 11.40
CA THR A 67 17.75 9.36 12.59
C THR A 67 16.27 9.48 12.93
N GLU A 68 15.72 10.69 12.92
CA GLU A 68 14.31 10.94 13.19
C GLU A 68 13.42 10.39 12.07
N ALA A 69 13.86 10.50 10.82
CA ALA A 69 13.09 9.97 9.70
C ALA A 69 13.02 8.43 9.72
N GLN A 70 14.08 7.75 10.13
CA GLN A 70 14.08 6.29 10.32
C GLN A 70 13.11 5.86 11.43
N GLU A 71 13.11 6.54 12.58
CA GLU A 71 12.18 6.26 13.67
C GLU A 71 10.71 6.43 13.24
N ILE A 72 10.40 7.49 12.48
CA ILE A 72 9.05 7.71 11.95
C ILE A 72 8.65 6.57 10.99
N LEU A 73 9.56 6.12 10.12
CA LEU A 73 9.30 5.01 9.23
C LEU A 73 9.10 3.68 9.97
N GLU A 74 9.90 3.41 11.00
CA GLU A 74 9.75 2.20 11.81
C GLU A 74 8.42 2.19 12.57
N THR A 75 8.03 3.32 13.14
CA THR A 75 6.74 3.47 13.82
C THR A 75 5.58 3.23 12.85
N ARG A 76 5.66 3.76 11.62
CA ARG A 76 4.66 3.51 10.57
C ARG A 76 4.59 2.03 10.18
N LYS A 77 5.74 1.36 10.00
CA LYS A 77 5.80 -0.08 9.68
C LYS A 77 5.20 -0.94 10.81
N LYS A 78 5.42 -0.56 12.07
CA LYS A 78 4.84 -1.24 13.25
C LYS A 78 3.33 -1.00 13.37
N ALA A 79 2.85 0.18 12.97
CA ALA A 79 1.44 0.53 13.02
C ALA A 79 0.60 -0.18 11.94
N THR A 80 1.19 -0.51 10.79
CA THR A 80 0.51 -1.32 9.76
C THR A 80 0.53 -2.80 10.16
N PRO A 81 -0.60 -3.41 10.54
CA PRO A 81 -0.63 -4.83 10.87
C PRO A 81 -0.27 -5.66 9.62
N HIS A 82 0.53 -6.71 9.80
CA HIS A 82 0.85 -7.63 8.72
C HIS A 82 -0.39 -8.44 8.32
N ILE A 83 -0.45 -8.86 7.06
CA ILE A 83 -1.59 -9.63 6.50
C ILE A 83 -1.88 -10.89 7.35
N TRP A 84 -0.81 -11.54 7.83
CA TRP A 84 -0.88 -12.74 8.67
C TRP A 84 -1.31 -12.48 10.13
N THR A 85 -1.49 -11.21 10.50
CA THR A 85 -1.88 -10.78 11.86
C THR A 85 -3.31 -10.27 11.90
N PHE A 86 -4.03 -10.20 10.77
CA PHE A 86 -5.41 -9.69 10.75
C PHE A 86 -6.39 -10.55 11.55
N ARG A 87 -6.19 -11.88 11.60
CA ARG A 87 -7.01 -12.83 12.38
C ARG A 87 -6.17 -13.99 12.87
N THR A 88 -6.47 -14.48 14.07
CA THR A 88 -5.95 -15.77 14.54
C THR A 88 -6.59 -16.94 13.77
N PRO A 89 -5.97 -18.12 13.72
CA PRO A 89 -6.57 -19.29 13.07
C PRO A 89 -7.97 -19.63 13.59
N GLU A 90 -8.20 -19.44 14.89
CA GLU A 90 -9.48 -19.71 15.56
C GLU A 90 -10.55 -18.71 15.13
N GLU A 91 -10.23 -17.41 15.14
CA GLU A 91 -11.13 -16.34 14.66
C GLU A 91 -11.43 -16.48 13.16
N ALA A 92 -10.43 -16.88 12.36
CA ALA A 92 -10.60 -17.12 10.94
C ALA A 92 -11.56 -18.30 10.69
N SER A 93 -11.41 -19.41 11.43
CA SER A 93 -12.30 -20.58 11.31
C SER A 93 -13.74 -20.26 11.74
N SER A 94 -13.91 -19.45 12.78
CA SER A 94 -15.23 -19.03 13.27
C SER A 94 -15.92 -18.10 12.27
N ASN A 95 -15.17 -17.12 11.72
CA ASN A 95 -15.70 -16.21 10.71
C ASN A 95 -16.01 -16.92 9.38
N TRP A 96 -15.22 -17.92 9.00
CA TRP A 96 -15.52 -18.77 7.85
C TRP A 96 -16.86 -19.48 8.03
N LYS A 97 -17.07 -20.13 9.18
CA LYS A 97 -18.34 -20.82 9.49
C LYS A 97 -19.52 -19.85 9.51
N GLU A 98 -19.34 -18.63 9.99
CA GLU A 98 -20.39 -17.60 9.99
C GLU A 98 -20.81 -17.20 8.56
N ILE A 99 -19.84 -17.00 7.65
CA ILE A 99 -20.11 -16.53 6.29
C ILE A 99 -20.53 -17.68 5.37
N PHE A 100 -19.88 -18.82 5.49
CA PHE A 100 -19.95 -19.93 4.53
C PHE A 100 -20.52 -21.23 5.11
N GLY A 101 -20.93 -21.26 6.38
CA GLY A 101 -21.47 -22.48 7.00
C GLY A 101 -22.69 -23.06 6.28
N HIS A 102 -23.46 -22.21 5.58
CA HIS A 102 -24.58 -22.64 4.74
C HIS A 102 -24.18 -23.54 3.55
N LEU A 103 -22.89 -23.57 3.17
CA LEU A 103 -22.37 -24.44 2.12
C LEU A 103 -22.11 -25.87 2.61
N ASP A 104 -21.87 -26.05 3.92
CA ASP A 104 -21.62 -27.36 4.52
C ASP A 104 -22.93 -28.17 4.69
N ASP A 105 -24.08 -27.51 4.71
CA ASP A 105 -25.41 -28.16 4.84
C ASP A 105 -25.98 -28.71 3.52
N MET A 106 -25.33 -28.43 2.38
CA MET A 106 -25.78 -28.88 1.05
C MET A 106 -25.18 -30.24 0.62
N GLU A 107 -24.42 -30.90 1.48
CA GLU A 107 -23.85 -32.24 1.28
C GLU A 107 -24.69 -33.33 1.96
#